data_AF-A0A936J2C3-F1
#
_entry.id   AF-A0A936J2C3-F1
#
_cell.length_a   1.000
_cell.length_b   1.000
_cell.length_c   1.000
_cell.angle_alpha   90.00
_cell.angle_beta   90.00
_cell.angle_gamma   90.00
#
_symmetry.space_group_name_H-M   'P 1'
#
loop_
_entity.id
_entity.type
_entity.pdbx_description
1 polymer ?
#
loop_
_entity_poly.entity_id
_entity_poly.type
_entity_poly.pdbx_seq_one_letter_code
_entity_poly.pdbx_strand_id
1 'polypeptide(L)'
;MEICVTTEAPSLKSTPYLLNRRRYYPLAFALLAGAAATVLFATLPTQRAIELMVPVTGAAAGFVYFLYAQHLQETRLFVDLFRQFNERYDKLNDKLNAIATQSPETMLTLEQKQVLFDYFNLCGEEWLYFKAGYIDPAVWEAWREGMRFFLRAPDIRRLWTAELDGGSYYGFSIGLIEQD
;
A
#
# COMPACT_ATOMS: atom_id res chain seq x y z
N MET A 1 9.60 34.32 -10.83
CA MET A 1 9.09 33.15 -11.56
C MET A 1 8.56 32.20 -10.51
N GLU A 2 7.29 32.38 -10.14
CA GLU A 2 6.63 31.53 -9.14
C GLU A 2 6.33 30.18 -9.78
N ILE A 3 6.97 29.12 -9.27
CA ILE A 3 6.61 27.76 -9.61
C ILE A 3 5.40 27.43 -8.73
N CYS A 4 4.20 27.57 -9.30
CA CYS A 4 2.98 27.05 -8.72
C CYS A 4 3.07 25.52 -8.71
N VAL A 5 3.53 24.95 -7.59
CA VAL A 5 3.45 23.51 -7.35
C VAL A 5 1.98 23.22 -7.08
N THR A 6 1.28 22.74 -8.10
CA THR A 6 -0.07 22.22 -7.96
C THR A 6 -0.04 21.03 -7.01
N THR A 7 -0.50 21.24 -5.78
CA THR A 7 -0.83 20.21 -4.80
C THR A 7 -2.13 19.52 -5.21
N GLU A 8 -2.14 18.88 -6.38
CA GLU A 8 -3.16 17.86 -6.64
C GLU A 8 -2.76 16.61 -5.87
N ALA A 9 -3.52 16.30 -4.81
CA ALA A 9 -3.43 15.02 -4.15
C ALA A 9 -3.51 13.93 -5.23
N PRO A 10 -2.57 12.97 -5.27
CA PRO A 10 -2.61 11.92 -6.26
C PRO A 10 -3.98 11.25 -6.15
N SER A 11 -4.76 11.34 -7.24
CA SER A 11 -6.01 10.59 -7.39
C SER A 11 -5.72 9.17 -6.93
N LEU A 12 -6.22 8.81 -5.75
CA LEU A 12 -6.14 7.48 -5.19
C LEU A 12 -6.95 6.62 -6.16
N LYS A 13 -6.27 6.13 -7.21
CA LYS A 13 -6.79 5.08 -8.07
C LYS A 13 -7.31 4.04 -7.12
N SER A 14 -8.62 3.79 -7.17
CA SER A 14 -9.31 2.85 -6.29
C SER A 14 -8.47 1.60 -6.19
N THR A 15 -7.78 1.44 -5.06
CA THR A 15 -6.92 0.29 -4.85
C THR A 15 -7.86 -0.91 -4.78
N PRO A 16 -7.67 -1.94 -5.63
CA PRO A 16 -8.53 -3.12 -5.60
C PRO A 16 -8.40 -3.89 -4.27
N TYR A 17 -7.35 -3.60 -3.50
CA TYR A 17 -7.08 -4.12 -2.16
C TYR A 17 -7.68 -3.21 -1.09
N LEU A 18 -8.99 -3.33 -0.91
CA LEU A 18 -9.57 -3.06 0.40
C LEU A 18 -9.60 -4.39 1.14
N LEU A 19 -8.82 -4.52 2.21
CA LEU A 19 -8.82 -5.70 3.10
C LEU A 19 -10.25 -6.13 3.47
N ASN A 20 -11.15 -5.15 3.61
CA ASN A 20 -12.55 -5.34 3.93
C ASN A 20 -13.38 -6.06 2.84
N ARG A 21 -13.01 -5.95 1.55
CA ARG A 21 -13.77 -6.58 0.44
C ARG A 21 -13.32 -8.01 0.11
N ARG A 22 -12.29 -8.52 0.81
CA ARG A 22 -11.66 -9.81 0.53
C ARG A 22 -12.63 -11.01 0.53
N ARG A 23 -13.66 -11.00 1.39
CA ARG A 23 -14.64 -12.09 1.50
C ARG A 23 -15.60 -12.21 0.31
N TYR A 24 -15.75 -11.15 -0.50
CA TYR A 24 -16.76 -11.10 -1.56
C TYR A 24 -16.24 -11.62 -2.90
N TYR A 25 -14.92 -11.65 -3.11
CA TYR A 25 -14.31 -12.16 -4.32
C TYR A 25 -14.74 -13.59 -4.69
N PRO A 26 -14.67 -14.61 -3.79
CA PRO A 26 -15.09 -15.97 -4.15
C PRO A 26 -16.58 -16.05 -4.52
N LEU A 27 -17.43 -15.26 -3.85
CA LEU A 27 -18.87 -15.18 -4.15
C LEU A 27 -19.13 -14.51 -5.50
N ALA A 28 -18.47 -13.38 -5.78
CA ALA A 28 -18.58 -12.69 -7.05
C ALA A 28 -18.15 -13.59 -8.22
N PHE A 29 -17.07 -14.37 -8.04
CA PHE A 29 -16.62 -15.34 -9.05
C PHE A 29 -17.60 -16.49 -9.25
N ALA A 30 -18.16 -17.04 -8.17
CA ALA A 30 -19.18 -18.09 -8.27
C ALA A 30 -20.43 -17.60 -9.01
N LEU A 31 -20.88 -16.37 -8.73
CA LEU A 31 -22.02 -15.75 -9.41
C LEU A 31 -21.74 -15.52 -10.90
N LEU A 32 -20.54 -15.05 -11.25
CA LEU A 32 -20.16 -14.80 -12.64
C LEU A 32 -20.06 -16.10 -13.46
N ALA A 33 -19.49 -17.16 -12.87
CA ALA A 33 -19.44 -18.48 -13.49
C ALA A 33 -20.85 -19.08 -13.69
N GLY A 34 -21.72 -18.96 -12.68
CA GLY A 34 -23.10 -19.42 -12.76
C GLY A 34 -23.91 -18.66 -13.82
N ALA A 35 -23.74 -17.35 -13.92
CA ALA A 35 -24.39 -16.53 -14.94
C ALA A 35 -23.95 -16.92 -16.36
N ALA A 36 -22.65 -17.11 -16.58
CA ALA A 36 -22.09 -17.53 -17.87
C ALA A 36 -22.63 -18.91 -18.30
N ALA A 37 -22.68 -19.87 -17.38
CA ALA A 37 -23.26 -21.19 -17.64
C ALA A 37 -24.74 -21.07 -18.05
N THR A 38 -25.52 -20.26 -17.32
CA THR A 38 -26.95 -20.05 -17.59
C THR A 38 -27.20 -19.46 -18.99
N VAL A 39 -26.39 -18.49 -19.41
CA VAL A 39 -26.47 -17.88 -20.75
C VAL A 39 -26.16 -18.88 -21.86
N LEU A 40 -25.16 -19.75 -21.67
CA LEU A 40 -24.83 -20.80 -22.64
C LEU A 40 -25.99 -21.78 -22.85
N PHE A 41 -26.66 -22.19 -21.77
CA PHE A 41 -27.80 -23.10 -21.85
C PHE A 41 -29.04 -22.47 -22.50
N ALA A 42 -29.25 -21.17 -22.32
CA ALA A 42 -30.43 -20.49 -22.84
C ALA A 42 -30.33 -20.15 -24.35
N THR A 43 -29.13 -20.06 -24.90
CA THR A 43 -28.90 -19.50 -26.26
C THR A 43 -28.45 -20.53 -27.30
N LEU A 44 -27.91 -21.68 -26.90
CA LEU A 44 -27.34 -22.67 -27.83
C LEU A 44 -28.26 -23.89 -28.03
N PRO A 45 -28.32 -24.45 -29.26
CA PRO A 45 -29.01 -25.72 -29.53
C PRO A 45 -28.45 -26.85 -28.67
N THR A 46 -29.33 -27.72 -28.16
CA THR A 46 -29.01 -28.73 -27.12
C THR A 46 -27.83 -29.64 -27.46
N GLN A 47 -27.64 -30.03 -28.73
CA GLN A 47 -26.50 -30.86 -29.15
C GLN A 47 -25.16 -30.12 -29.05
N ARG A 48 -25.07 -28.88 -29.55
CA ARG A 48 -23.84 -28.08 -29.44
C ARG A 48 -23.58 -27.60 -28.02
N ALA A 49 -24.63 -27.41 -27.23
CA ALA A 49 -24.49 -27.06 -25.83
C ALA A 49 -23.71 -28.15 -25.07
N ILE A 50 -24.06 -29.43 -25.25
CA ILE A 50 -23.38 -30.56 -24.58
C ILE A 50 -21.91 -30.68 -25.02
N GLU A 51 -21.60 -30.51 -26.31
CA GLU A 51 -20.22 -30.53 -26.82
C GLU A 51 -19.36 -29.41 -26.23
N LEU A 52 -19.93 -28.23 -26.02
CA LEU A 52 -19.22 -27.06 -25.50
C LEU A 52 -19.19 -26.99 -23.98
N MET A 53 -20.01 -27.77 -23.27
CA MET A 53 -20.06 -27.75 -21.80
C MET A 53 -18.71 -27.99 -21.15
N VAL A 54 -18.00 -29.04 -21.55
CA VAL A 54 -16.70 -29.42 -20.95
C VAL A 54 -15.64 -28.34 -21.16
N PRO A 55 -15.32 -27.90 -22.41
CA PRO A 55 -14.29 -26.88 -22.62
C PRO A 55 -14.66 -25.53 -22.02
N VAL A 56 -15.94 -25.13 -22.06
CA VAL A 56 -16.38 -23.85 -21.48
C VAL A 56 -16.30 -23.88 -19.96
N THR A 57 -16.71 -24.98 -19.33
CA THR A 57 -16.57 -25.14 -17.87
C THR A 57 -15.11 -25.17 -17.47
N GLY A 58 -14.26 -25.87 -18.22
CA GLY A 58 -12.81 -25.89 -18.01
C GLY A 58 -12.17 -24.51 -18.14
N ALA A 59 -12.53 -23.74 -19.18
CA ALA A 59 -12.04 -22.38 -19.39
C ALA A 59 -12.51 -21.44 -18.26
N ALA A 60 -13.77 -21.52 -17.86
CA ALA A 60 -14.31 -20.73 -16.76
C ALA A 60 -13.62 -21.07 -15.43
N ALA A 61 -13.45 -22.36 -15.12
CA ALA A 61 -12.75 -22.81 -13.92
C ALA A 61 -11.28 -22.35 -13.92
N GLY A 62 -10.58 -22.48 -15.05
CA GLY A 62 -9.20 -22.03 -15.22
C GLY A 62 -9.05 -20.51 -15.05
N PHE A 63 -9.98 -19.74 -15.61
CA PHE A 63 -10.00 -18.28 -15.45
C PHE A 63 -10.26 -17.86 -14.00
N VAL A 64 -11.23 -18.49 -13.32
CA VAL A 64 -11.49 -18.26 -11.89
C VAL A 64 -10.27 -18.62 -11.04
N TYR A 65 -9.64 -19.76 -11.32
CA TYR A 65 -8.41 -20.17 -10.64
C TYR A 65 -7.28 -19.15 -10.85
N PHE A 66 -7.10 -18.66 -12.07
CA PHE A 66 -6.11 -17.64 -12.39
C PHE A 66 -6.32 -16.35 -11.59
N LEU A 67 -7.56 -15.83 -11.55
CA LEU A 67 -7.87 -14.63 -10.78
C LEU A 67 -7.70 -14.83 -9.26
N TYR A 68 -8.08 -16.00 -8.75
CA TYR A 68 -7.84 -16.36 -7.35
C TYR A 68 -6.34 -16.47 -7.04
N ALA A 69 -5.57 -17.09 -7.92
CA ALA A 69 -4.12 -17.24 -7.77
C ALA A 69 -3.41 -15.88 -7.79
N GLN A 70 -3.81 -14.98 -8.70
CA GLN A 70 -3.30 -13.60 -8.75
C GLN A 70 -3.57 -12.90 -7.41
N HIS A 71 -4.82 -12.94 -6.92
CA HIS A 71 -5.19 -12.34 -5.64
C HIS A 71 -4.38 -12.88 -4.46
N LEU A 72 -4.09 -14.18 -4.46
CA LEU A 72 -3.27 -14.81 -3.42
C LEU A 72 -1.81 -14.33 -3.48
N GLN A 73 -1.25 -14.16 -4.67
CA GLN A 73 0.11 -13.63 -4.85
C GLN A 73 0.22 -12.19 -4.35
N GLU A 74 -0.73 -11.33 -4.69
CA GLU A 74 -0.75 -9.93 -4.23
C GLU A 74 -0.93 -9.86 -2.72
N THR A 75 -1.77 -10.72 -2.14
CA THR A 75 -1.92 -10.79 -0.68
C THR A 75 -0.61 -11.20 0.00
N ARG A 76 0.12 -12.16 -0.56
CA ARG A 76 1.42 -12.59 -0.01
C ARG A 76 2.42 -11.45 -0.07
N LEU A 77 2.51 -10.77 -1.21
CA LEU A 77 3.37 -9.61 -1.36
C LEU A 77 3.05 -8.51 -0.33
N PHE A 78 1.76 -8.22 -0.09
CA PHE A 78 1.36 -7.29 0.96
C PHE A 78 1.84 -7.75 2.35
N VAL A 79 1.60 -9.00 2.72
CA VAL A 79 2.02 -9.55 4.02
C VAL A 79 3.54 -9.49 4.19
N ASP A 80 4.29 -9.80 3.14
CA ASP A 80 5.74 -9.79 3.14
C ASP A 80 6.28 -8.35 3.28
N LEU A 81 5.71 -7.38 2.56
CA LEU A 81 6.06 -5.96 2.69
C LEU A 81 5.71 -5.43 4.08
N PHE A 82 4.50 -5.69 4.55
CA PHE A 82 4.04 -5.30 5.88
C PHE A 82 4.98 -5.83 6.96
N ARG A 83 5.36 -7.12 6.88
CA ARG A 83 6.30 -7.72 7.83
C ARG A 83 7.68 -7.06 7.76
N GLN A 84 8.23 -6.88 6.57
CA GLN A 84 9.56 -6.28 6.38
C GLN A 84 9.64 -4.85 6.92
N PHE A 85 8.61 -4.03 6.69
CA PHE A 85 8.58 -2.66 7.21
C PHE A 85 8.44 -2.63 8.74
N ASN A 86 7.54 -3.44 9.31
CA ASN A 86 7.40 -3.51 10.77
C ASN A 86 8.69 -4.04 11.43
N GLU A 87 9.35 -5.07 10.89
CA GLU A 87 10.61 -5.58 11.44
C GLU A 87 11.75 -4.55 11.39
N ARG A 88 11.74 -3.62 10.42
CA ARG A 88 12.69 -2.50 10.36
C ARG A 88 12.32 -1.41 11.33
N TYR A 89 11.03 -1.06 11.42
CA TYR A 89 10.54 -0.09 12.38
C TYR A 89 10.81 -0.53 13.82
N ASP A 90 10.59 -1.80 14.16
CA ASP A 90 10.85 -2.36 15.48
C ASP A 90 12.32 -2.24 15.91
N LYS A 91 13.26 -2.17 14.97
CA LYS A 91 14.69 -1.94 15.28
C LYS A 91 15.03 -0.47 15.55
N LEU A 92 14.16 0.43 15.08
CA LEU A 92 14.36 1.89 15.15
C LEU A 92 13.51 2.53 16.26
N ASN A 93 12.35 1.97 16.57
CA ASN A 93 11.30 2.62 17.37
C ASN A 93 11.79 3.13 18.73
N ASP A 94 12.56 2.36 19.50
CA ASP A 94 13.06 2.75 20.81
C ASP A 94 14.00 3.95 20.71
N LYS A 95 14.87 3.94 19.69
CA LYS A 95 15.80 5.05 19.43
C LYS A 95 15.06 6.28 18.94
N LEU A 96 14.06 6.12 18.06
CA LEU A 96 13.21 7.20 17.57
C LEU A 96 12.44 7.85 18.72
N ASN A 97 11.86 7.05 19.61
CA ASN A 97 11.15 7.54 20.79
C ASN A 97 12.10 8.29 21.72
N ALA A 98 13.30 7.76 21.98
CA ALA A 98 14.30 8.44 22.79
C ALA A 98 14.66 9.82 22.21
N ILE A 99 14.87 9.91 20.89
CA ILE A 99 15.13 11.17 20.19
C ILE A 99 13.93 12.12 20.29
N ALA A 100 12.71 11.62 20.10
CA ALA A 100 11.50 12.45 20.13
C ALA A 100 11.18 13.03 21.52
N THR A 101 11.55 12.31 22.59
CA THR A 101 11.32 12.73 23.98
C THR A 101 12.47 13.54 24.60
N GLN A 102 13.58 13.72 23.88
CA GLN A 102 14.71 14.48 24.41
C GLN A 102 14.38 15.97 24.55
N SER A 103 15.11 16.67 25.41
CA SER A 103 14.92 18.12 25.57
C SER A 103 15.25 18.86 24.27
N PRO A 104 14.40 19.80 23.80
CA PRO A 104 14.58 20.55 22.53
C PRO A 104 15.89 21.35 22.42
N GLU A 105 16.56 21.61 23.54
CA GLU A 105 17.83 22.35 23.58
C GLU A 105 19.04 21.47 23.21
N THR A 106 18.83 20.16 23.00
CA THR A 106 19.91 19.20 22.74
C THR A 106 20.14 19.05 21.25
N MET A 107 21.32 19.43 20.78
CA MET A 107 21.70 19.20 19.39
C MET A 107 21.75 17.70 19.06
N LEU A 108 21.14 17.31 17.94
CA LEU A 108 21.16 15.93 17.47
C LEU A 108 22.60 15.45 17.23
N THR A 109 22.96 14.35 17.87
CA THR A 109 24.25 13.69 17.64
C THR A 109 24.30 13.05 16.25
N LEU A 110 25.50 12.70 15.78
CA LEU A 110 25.66 12.02 14.49
C LEU A 110 24.92 10.68 14.44
N GLU A 111 24.94 9.92 15.55
CA GLU A 111 24.22 8.65 15.65
C GLU A 111 22.70 8.86 15.57
N GLN A 112 22.16 9.87 16.25
CA GLN A 112 20.73 10.18 16.21
C GLN A 112 20.30 10.61 14.80
N LYS A 113 21.11 11.40 14.11
CA LYS A 113 20.84 11.76 12.70
C LYS A 113 20.80 10.52 11.81
N GLN A 114 21.72 9.58 11.98
CA GLN A 114 21.72 8.34 11.21
C GLN A 114 20.43 7.53 11.43
N VAL A 115 19.98 7.40 12.69
CA VAL A 115 18.70 6.75 13.02
C VAL A 115 17.53 7.42 12.32
N LEU A 116 17.50 8.76 12.30
CA LEU A 116 16.47 9.53 11.61
C LEU A 116 16.53 9.33 10.09
N PHE A 117 17.71 9.30 9.48
CA PHE A 117 17.87 9.04 8.05
C PHE A 117 17.38 7.63 7.66
N ASP A 118 17.69 6.63 8.48
CA ASP A 118 17.21 5.26 8.28
C ASP A 118 15.67 5.20 8.35
N TYR A 119 15.07 5.97 9.28
CA TYR A 119 13.63 6.10 9.40
C TYR A 119 13.00 6.86 8.22
N PHE A 120 13.58 7.97 7.78
CA PHE A 120 13.07 8.72 6.61
C PHE A 120 13.13 7.87 5.34
N ASN A 121 14.17 7.04 5.21
CA ASN A 121 14.27 6.07 4.12
C ASN A 121 13.18 5.01 4.20
N LEU A 122 12.91 4.47 5.39
CA LEU A 122 11.78 3.56 5.60
C LEU A 122 10.44 4.19 5.19
N CYS A 123 10.15 5.43 5.63
CA CYS A 123 8.91 6.13 5.26
C CYS A 123 8.80 6.38 3.75
N GLY A 124 9.92 6.71 3.09
CA GLY A 124 9.98 6.88 1.64
C GLY A 124 9.68 5.57 0.89
N GLU A 125 10.21 4.44 1.37
CA GLU A 125 9.90 3.12 0.81
C GLU A 125 8.43 2.73 1.05
N GLU A 126 7.89 2.95 2.24
CA GLU A 126 6.47 2.72 2.55
C GLU A 126 5.56 3.53 1.59
N TRP A 127 5.90 4.80 1.36
CA TRP A 127 5.21 5.65 0.38
C TRP A 127 5.29 5.09 -1.04
N LEU A 128 6.47 4.62 -1.47
CA LEU A 128 6.66 4.02 -2.79
C LEU A 128 5.69 2.84 -3.01
N TYR A 129 5.61 1.92 -2.06
CA TYR A 129 4.74 0.75 -2.17
C TYR A 129 3.26 1.07 -1.99
N PHE A 130 2.93 2.09 -1.19
CA PHE A 130 1.57 2.61 -1.10
C PHE A 130 1.12 3.23 -2.43
N LYS A 131 1.94 4.11 -3.01
CA LYS A 131 1.69 4.73 -4.33
C LYS A 131 1.56 3.68 -5.44
N ALA A 132 2.28 2.57 -5.34
CA ALA A 132 2.18 1.44 -6.26
C ALA A 132 0.93 0.56 -6.04
N GLY A 133 0.18 0.78 -4.96
CA GLY A 133 -1.08 0.10 -4.67
C GLY A 133 -0.94 -1.24 -3.92
N TYR A 134 0.23 -1.52 -3.36
CA TYR A 134 0.49 -2.76 -2.62
C TYR A 134 0.13 -2.68 -1.14
N ILE A 135 0.01 -1.47 -0.59
CA ILE A 135 -0.34 -1.22 0.81
C ILE A 135 -1.80 -0.80 0.91
N ASP A 136 -2.54 -1.43 1.82
CA ASP A 136 -3.93 -1.06 2.10
C ASP A 136 -4.03 0.38 2.64
N PRO A 137 -5.00 1.20 2.20
CA PRO A 137 -5.13 2.58 2.66
C PRO A 137 -5.24 2.75 4.18
N ALA A 138 -5.88 1.82 4.89
CA ALA A 138 -6.00 1.90 6.34
C ALA A 138 -4.65 1.64 7.04
N VAL A 139 -3.81 0.79 6.44
CA VAL A 139 -2.44 0.55 6.94
C VAL A 139 -1.56 1.78 6.70
N TRP A 140 -1.63 2.34 5.51
CA TRP A 140 -0.93 3.59 5.20
C TRP A 140 -1.32 4.71 6.15
N GLU A 141 -2.61 4.85 6.46
CA GLU A 141 -3.07 5.87 7.41
C GLU A 141 -2.45 5.70 8.80
N ALA A 142 -2.40 4.46 9.29
CA ALA A 142 -1.79 4.17 10.60
C ALA A 142 -0.29 4.50 10.62
N TRP A 143 0.44 4.20 9.53
CA TRP A 143 1.85 4.54 9.41
C TRP A 143 2.07 6.06 9.31
N ARG A 144 1.22 6.75 8.54
CA ARG A 144 1.23 8.21 8.41
C ARG A 144 1.00 8.91 9.76
N GLU A 145 0.08 8.42 10.58
CA GLU A 145 -0.11 8.90 11.95
C GLU A 145 1.14 8.73 12.82
N GLY A 146 1.86 7.61 12.67
CA GLY A 146 3.17 7.41 13.28
C GLY A 146 4.18 8.47 12.86
N MET A 147 4.25 8.80 11.56
CA MET A 147 5.12 9.86 11.05
C MET A 147 4.73 11.25 11.61
N ARG A 148 3.42 11.54 11.69
CA ARG A 148 2.90 12.78 12.31
C ARG A 148 3.35 12.91 13.76
N PHE A 149 3.37 11.83 14.53
CA PHE A 149 3.85 11.84 15.91
C PHE A 149 5.30 12.33 16.01
N PHE A 150 6.22 11.78 15.20
CA PHE A 150 7.63 12.16 15.22
C PHE A 150 7.88 13.58 14.68
N LEU A 151 7.08 14.05 13.71
CA LEU A 151 7.16 15.43 13.20
C LEU A 151 6.77 16.51 14.21
N ARG A 152 6.19 16.14 15.36
CA ARG A 152 5.93 17.10 16.46
C ARG A 152 7.23 17.52 17.15
N ALA A 153 8.28 16.71 17.10
CA ALA A 153 9.59 17.07 17.62
C ALA A 153 10.28 18.07 16.68
N PRO A 154 10.61 19.31 17.12
CA PRO A 154 11.15 20.36 16.25
C PRO A 154 12.46 19.97 15.55
N ASP A 155 13.32 19.21 16.21
CA ASP A 155 14.61 18.80 15.66
C ASP A 155 14.46 17.76 14.55
N ILE A 156 13.54 16.81 14.73
CA ILE A 156 13.19 15.82 13.71
C ILE A 156 12.61 16.53 12.50
N ARG A 157 11.61 17.41 12.70
CA ARG A 157 10.99 18.19 11.62
C ARG A 157 12.01 18.99 10.83
N ARG A 158 12.92 19.70 11.51
CA ARG A 158 13.95 20.53 10.88
C ARG A 158 14.91 19.68 10.05
N LEU A 159 15.38 18.54 10.58
CA LEU A 159 16.26 17.64 9.85
C LEU A 159 15.54 17.04 8.64
N TRP A 160 14.30 16.56 8.82
CA TRP A 160 13.52 15.92 7.76
C TRP A 160 13.25 16.89 6.59
N THR A 161 12.90 18.13 6.91
CA THR A 161 12.67 19.17 5.88
C THR A 161 13.94 19.38 5.05
N ALA A 162 15.09 19.51 5.71
CA ALA A 162 16.37 19.73 5.03
C ALA A 162 16.77 18.56 4.12
N GLU A 163 16.50 17.32 4.52
CA GLU A 163 16.80 16.13 3.70
C GLU A 163 15.86 15.97 2.49
N LEU A 164 14.58 16.28 2.64
CA LEU A 164 13.59 16.12 1.57
C LEU A 164 13.75 17.15 0.45
N ASP A 165 14.24 18.36 0.77
CA ASP A 165 14.59 19.38 -0.23
C ASP A 165 15.69 18.90 -1.20
N GLY A 166 16.45 17.86 -0.83
CA GLY A 166 17.44 17.21 -1.69
C GLY A 166 16.88 16.36 -2.83
N GLY A 167 15.56 16.15 -2.91
CA GLY A 167 14.91 15.38 -3.99
C GLY A 167 15.00 13.85 -3.84
N SER A 168 15.39 13.36 -2.66
CA SER A 168 15.45 11.92 -2.32
C SER A 168 14.07 11.36 -1.94
N TYR A 169 13.95 10.05 -1.72
CA TYR A 169 12.75 9.36 -1.19
C TYR A 169 11.54 9.23 -2.13
N TYR A 170 11.76 9.00 -3.43
CA TYR A 170 10.70 8.60 -4.38
C TYR A 170 9.55 9.62 -4.55
N GLY A 171 9.82 10.90 -4.27
CA GLY A 171 8.82 11.97 -4.28
C GLY A 171 7.94 12.01 -3.02
N PHE A 172 8.39 11.39 -1.92
CA PHE A 172 7.83 11.57 -0.60
C PHE A 172 8.08 13.00 -0.09
N SER A 173 7.17 13.58 0.68
CA SER A 173 7.30 14.94 1.21
C SER A 173 6.53 15.11 2.53
N ILE A 174 6.91 16.12 3.32
CA ILE A 174 6.20 16.45 4.57
C ILE A 174 4.72 16.79 4.30
N GLY A 175 4.43 17.43 3.16
CA GLY A 175 3.06 17.74 2.77
C GLY A 175 2.16 16.52 2.66
N LEU A 176 2.70 15.32 2.36
CA LEU A 176 1.92 14.08 2.35
C LEU A 176 1.56 13.58 3.75
N ILE A 177 2.37 13.93 4.74
CA ILE A 177 2.15 13.56 6.15
C ILE A 177 1.12 14.50 6.78
N GLU A 178 1.13 15.79 6.41
CA GLU A 178 0.27 16.82 7.00
C GLU A 178 -1.10 16.99 6.32
N GLN A 179 -1.37 16.28 5.22
CA GLN A 179 -2.69 16.28 4.58
C GLN A 179 -3.75 15.62 5.48
N ASP A 180 -4.84 16.36 5.72
CA ASP A 180 -6.07 15.88 6.39
C ASP A 180 -6.87 14.93 5.48
#